data_AF-A0A939ZK06-F1
#
_entry.id   AF-A0A939ZK06-F1
#
_cell.length_a   1.000
_cell.length_b   1.000
_cell.length_c   1.000
_cell.angle_alpha   90.00
_cell.angle_beta   90.00
_cell.angle_gamma   90.00
#
_symmetry.space_group_name_H-M   'P 1'
#
loop_
_entity.id
_entity.type
_entity.pdbx_description
1 polymer ?
#
loop_
_entity_poly.entity_id
_entity_poly.type
_entity_poly.pdbx_seq_one_letter_code
_entity_poly.pdbx_strand_id
1 'polypeptide(L)'
;MTQNSKIIDIRDFGAAAGRPELQTEAIQQALDACAGTGGVVSVPKGVFRTGGLLMHSDTEFHLCAGAALIGSDDCEDYPVFPVPDGVDLRTDMEMITHYYNDRPWKEYRRAILSAYGERNVAVTGEAGAVINGADCFDANGEEGFRGPHGLFFSNCENIRLEGYTIERCGNFMHQIDNSVHIRMRGVTSLAGHDGVHLHCCRDTLIENCAFITGDDCVAGINIRGLTLRGCELNTSCDLFRIGGTDITVEDCHMYGPGKYPHRMTVVRGKNDVLPDHMGRHNLLTVVEYFSSETYPSEVPADRIVFRNCTIENPDRFMHYEYGTHTLQTGTPLTGLTIEDCAISGVLYPSLVKAKADAPLTVTLRRVKATGADGGPIDLFDGQDVNTKIITDDTPAGANTPTGTGSSARLSACEWLAGIGDTEAREFKAGDVIYSPRKYRKALGIVLSGEVIVTRKGDTGVLLNTLKAGDVFGLAALFGAGETASGPCEFATEIRARTNASIRFIPGETVKQQVRTDPEFAENYIRLLSEKVRFLNRRIADFTASDTERKLAGYLAACPADDRGIIRPNRSALARTLDIGRASLYRALDCFESKGLIRKADRGIQIVDREALRAMSLPS
;
A
#
# COMPACT_ATOMS: atom_id res chain seq x y z
N MET A 1 2.63 30.82 24.19
CA MET A 1 1.57 31.37 25.06
C MET A 1 2.02 32.71 25.59
N THR A 2 1.34 33.79 25.23
CA THR A 2 1.44 35.09 25.92
C THR A 2 0.48 35.06 27.11
N GLN A 3 0.98 35.47 28.28
CA GLN A 3 0.36 35.30 29.60
C GLN A 3 -0.89 36.17 29.87
N ASN A 4 -1.67 36.56 28.85
CA ASN A 4 -2.74 37.56 29.00
C ASN A 4 -3.97 37.39 28.08
N SER A 5 -4.23 36.20 27.54
CA SER A 5 -5.41 35.98 26.68
C SER A 5 -6.72 36.06 27.47
N LYS A 6 -7.70 36.81 26.95
CA LYS A 6 -9.06 36.93 27.52
C LYS A 6 -9.75 35.56 27.47
N ILE A 7 -10.24 35.08 28.62
CA ILE A 7 -11.04 33.85 28.72
C ILE A 7 -12.52 34.24 28.60
N ILE A 8 -13.24 33.52 27.74
CA ILE A 8 -14.66 33.72 27.44
C ILE A 8 -15.37 32.40 27.72
N ASP A 9 -16.12 32.30 28.82
CA ASP A 9 -16.83 31.08 29.18
C ASP A 9 -18.17 31.01 28.45
N ILE A 10 -18.49 29.89 27.80
CA ILE A 10 -19.76 29.73 27.07
C ILE A 10 -20.99 29.91 27.96
N ARG A 11 -20.86 29.72 29.28
CA ARG A 11 -21.94 29.93 30.26
C ARG A 11 -22.33 31.39 30.40
N ASP A 12 -21.41 32.31 30.14
CA ASP A 12 -21.69 33.76 30.18
C ASP A 12 -22.65 34.17 29.05
N PHE A 13 -22.81 33.32 28.03
CA PHE A 13 -23.72 33.48 26.90
C PHE A 13 -24.97 32.59 27.01
N GLY A 14 -25.19 31.95 28.16
CA GLY A 14 -26.39 31.16 28.44
C GLY A 14 -26.27 29.66 28.18
N ALA A 15 -25.09 29.15 27.81
CA ALA A 15 -24.89 27.70 27.72
C ALA A 15 -24.95 27.04 29.12
N ALA A 16 -25.60 25.89 29.21
CA ALA A 16 -25.72 25.08 30.41
C ALA A 16 -25.53 23.58 30.09
N ALA A 17 -24.70 22.90 30.87
CA ALA A 17 -24.43 21.48 30.69
C ALA A 17 -25.69 20.62 30.85
N GLY A 18 -25.78 19.53 30.08
CA GLY A 18 -26.81 18.50 30.20
C GLY A 18 -28.18 18.89 29.62
N ARG A 19 -28.28 20.04 28.95
CA ARG A 19 -29.50 20.44 28.22
C ARG A 19 -29.71 19.54 27.00
N PRO A 20 -30.94 19.05 26.76
CA PRO A 20 -31.24 18.27 25.56
C PRO A 20 -31.31 19.14 24.30
N GLU A 21 -31.56 20.45 24.44
CA GLU A 21 -31.62 21.39 23.32
C GLU A 21 -30.22 21.74 22.79
N LEU A 22 -30.16 22.13 21.52
CA LEU A 22 -28.95 22.68 20.93
C LEU A 22 -28.62 24.04 21.54
N GLN A 23 -27.34 24.26 21.81
CA GLN A 23 -26.80 25.47 22.43
C GLN A 23 -25.91 26.25 21.46
N THR A 24 -26.09 26.00 20.16
CA THR A 24 -25.29 26.54 19.05
C THR A 24 -25.17 28.05 19.13
N GLU A 25 -26.28 28.76 19.37
CA GLU A 25 -26.28 30.24 19.42
C GLU A 25 -25.42 30.77 20.58
N ALA A 26 -25.55 30.21 21.78
CA ALA A 26 -24.75 30.63 22.94
C ALA A 26 -23.25 30.39 22.73
N ILE A 27 -22.90 29.24 22.16
CA ILE A 27 -21.49 28.89 21.87
C ILE A 27 -20.94 29.78 20.74
N GLN A 28 -21.74 30.04 19.70
CA GLN A 28 -21.34 30.93 18.61
C GLN A 28 -21.15 32.37 19.10
N GLN A 29 -22.01 32.89 19.99
CA GLN A 29 -21.80 34.23 20.56
C GLN A 29 -20.50 34.33 21.36
N ALA A 30 -20.07 33.26 22.03
CA ALA A 30 -18.77 33.22 22.71
C ALA A 30 -17.60 33.26 21.72
N LEU A 31 -17.70 32.53 20.60
CA LEU A 31 -16.73 32.60 19.48
C LEU A 31 -16.70 33.98 18.84
N ASP A 32 -17.86 34.57 18.56
CA ASP A 32 -17.99 35.89 17.95
C ASP A 32 -17.40 36.99 18.85
N ALA A 33 -17.43 36.80 20.18
CA ALA A 33 -16.79 37.72 21.12
C ALA A 33 -15.25 37.73 21.03
N CYS A 34 -14.63 36.76 20.36
CA CYS A 34 -13.20 36.76 20.00
C CYS A 34 -12.92 37.46 18.67
N ALA A 35 -13.91 37.70 17.81
CA ALA A 35 -13.68 38.32 16.51
C ALA A 35 -12.98 39.69 16.63
N GLY A 36 -11.81 39.82 16.01
CA GLY A 36 -10.98 41.04 16.02
C GLY A 36 -10.29 41.36 17.36
N THR A 37 -10.49 40.55 18.40
CA THR A 37 -9.85 40.76 19.72
C THR A 37 -9.02 39.55 20.18
N GLY A 38 -9.27 38.38 19.60
CA GLY A 38 -8.72 37.10 20.03
C GLY A 38 -9.24 36.67 21.40
N GLY A 39 -8.88 35.45 21.81
CA GLY A 39 -9.21 34.95 23.13
C GLY A 39 -9.32 33.43 23.21
N VAL A 40 -9.69 32.96 24.39
CA VAL A 40 -9.92 31.55 24.68
C VAL A 40 -11.40 31.36 24.99
N VAL A 41 -12.14 30.72 24.10
CA VAL A 41 -13.50 30.24 24.36
C VAL A 41 -13.41 28.96 25.17
N SER A 42 -13.87 29.02 26.42
CA SER A 42 -13.77 27.91 27.37
C SER A 42 -15.09 27.13 27.43
N VAL A 43 -15.04 25.85 27.10
CA VAL A 43 -16.12 24.87 27.29
C VAL A 43 -15.88 24.12 28.60
N PRO A 44 -16.64 24.40 29.68
CA PRO A 44 -16.40 23.80 30.98
C PRO A 44 -16.83 22.32 30.99
N LYS A 45 -16.52 21.62 32.08
CA LYS A 45 -16.99 20.24 32.32
C LYS A 45 -18.50 20.11 32.12
N GLY A 46 -18.91 19.10 31.37
CA GLY A 46 -20.32 18.81 31.09
C GLY A 46 -20.60 18.51 29.62
N VAL A 47 -21.83 18.14 29.31
CA VAL A 47 -22.27 17.81 27.96
C VAL A 47 -22.98 19.00 27.35
N PHE A 48 -22.54 19.45 26.17
CA PHE A 48 -23.11 20.56 25.41
C PHE A 48 -23.44 20.08 24.00
N ARG A 49 -24.69 20.25 23.57
CA ARG A 49 -25.10 19.89 22.21
C ARG A 49 -25.01 21.10 21.29
N THR A 50 -24.52 20.92 20.07
CA THR A 50 -24.36 22.01 19.09
C THR A 50 -24.62 21.55 17.66
N GLY A 51 -25.05 22.49 16.83
CA GLY A 51 -24.92 22.42 15.37
C GLY A 51 -23.55 22.93 14.92
N GLY A 52 -23.45 23.39 13.68
CA GLY A 52 -22.21 23.96 13.14
C GLY A 52 -21.83 25.31 13.76
N LEU A 53 -20.54 25.50 13.99
CA LEU A 53 -19.94 26.70 14.58
C LEU A 53 -18.82 27.25 13.68
N LEU A 54 -18.63 28.57 13.68
CA LEU A 54 -17.61 29.27 12.93
C LEU A 54 -16.58 29.90 13.88
N MET A 55 -15.30 29.57 13.68
CA MET A 55 -14.17 30.15 14.42
C MET A 55 -13.60 31.36 13.68
N HIS A 56 -13.02 32.28 14.45
CA HIS A 56 -12.36 33.49 13.96
C HIS A 56 -10.86 33.48 14.29
N SER A 57 -10.08 34.34 13.64
CA SER A 57 -8.66 34.51 13.91
C SER A 57 -8.36 34.77 15.40
N ASP A 58 -7.17 34.37 15.83
CA ASP A 58 -6.64 34.54 17.19
C ASP A 58 -7.50 33.91 18.30
N THR A 59 -8.29 32.88 17.93
CA THR A 59 -9.22 32.20 18.82
C THR A 59 -8.75 30.79 19.17
N GLU A 60 -8.75 30.47 20.46
CA GLU A 60 -8.65 29.10 20.98
C GLU A 60 -10.00 28.61 21.48
N PHE A 61 -10.50 27.51 20.92
CA PHE A 61 -11.65 26.77 21.43
C PHE A 61 -11.15 25.67 22.38
N HIS A 62 -11.26 25.93 23.68
CA HIS A 62 -10.67 25.12 24.74
C HIS A 62 -11.72 24.28 25.49
N LEU A 63 -11.62 22.97 25.40
CA LEU A 63 -12.44 22.00 26.13
C LEU A 63 -11.76 21.63 27.46
N CYS A 64 -12.32 22.09 28.57
CA CYS A 64 -11.83 21.75 29.91
C CYS A 64 -12.01 20.25 30.22
N ALA A 65 -11.37 19.78 31.30
CA ALA A 65 -11.40 18.38 31.70
C ALA A 65 -12.85 17.87 31.88
N GLY A 66 -13.19 16.82 31.13
CA GLY A 66 -14.53 16.22 31.11
C GLY A 66 -15.61 17.05 30.41
N ALA A 67 -15.23 18.02 29.57
CA ALA A 67 -16.14 18.66 28.63
C ALA A 67 -16.45 17.72 27.46
N ALA A 68 -17.71 17.69 27.03
CA ALA A 68 -18.14 16.94 25.86
C ALA A 68 -19.00 17.85 24.97
N LEU A 69 -18.49 18.14 23.78
CA LEU A 69 -19.22 18.84 22.72
C LEU A 69 -19.82 17.79 21.78
N ILE A 70 -21.15 17.70 21.74
CA ILE A 70 -21.88 16.71 20.96
C ILE A 70 -22.56 17.40 19.78
N GLY A 71 -22.21 17.02 18.57
CA GLY A 71 -22.88 17.45 17.35
C GLY A 71 -24.35 17.01 17.30
N SER A 72 -25.16 17.71 16.53
CA SER A 72 -26.49 17.26 16.15
C SER A 72 -26.45 16.02 15.25
N ASP A 73 -27.49 15.20 15.30
CA ASP A 73 -27.74 14.08 14.39
C ASP A 73 -28.68 14.47 13.23
N ASP A 74 -28.90 15.77 13.05
CA ASP A 74 -29.58 16.38 11.90
C ASP A 74 -28.61 17.25 11.10
N CYS A 75 -28.50 16.99 9.80
CA CYS A 75 -27.61 17.71 8.89
C CYS A 75 -28.03 19.17 8.68
N GLU A 76 -29.30 19.51 8.92
CA GLU A 76 -29.80 20.88 8.76
C GLU A 76 -29.33 21.82 9.88
N ASP A 77 -28.87 21.28 11.01
CA ASP A 77 -28.25 22.08 12.09
C ASP A 77 -26.82 22.53 11.75
N TYR A 78 -26.30 22.11 10.60
CA TYR A 78 -24.97 22.44 10.12
C TYR A 78 -25.09 23.39 8.91
N PRO A 79 -25.04 24.70 9.15
CA PRO A 79 -25.07 25.66 8.05
C PRO A 79 -23.77 25.57 7.25
N VAL A 80 -23.88 25.76 5.93
CA VAL A 80 -22.72 26.02 5.09
C VAL A 80 -22.38 27.50 5.24
N PHE A 81 -21.34 27.80 6.03
CA PHE A 81 -20.96 29.18 6.29
C PHE A 81 -20.48 29.91 5.01
N PRO A 82 -20.76 31.22 4.90
CA PRO A 82 -20.17 32.06 3.85
C PRO A 82 -18.66 32.05 3.93
N VAL A 83 -18.01 32.05 2.77
CA VAL A 83 -16.56 32.10 2.68
C VAL A 83 -16.13 33.54 2.35
N PRO A 84 -15.18 34.12 3.10
CA PRO A 84 -14.72 35.49 2.86
C PRO A 84 -14.15 35.70 1.45
N ASP A 85 -14.28 36.92 0.92
CA ASP A 85 -13.69 37.30 -0.36
C ASP A 85 -12.16 37.10 -0.33
N GLY A 86 -11.62 36.45 -1.37
CA GLY A 86 -10.19 36.17 -1.50
C GLY A 86 -9.72 34.82 -0.94
N VAL A 87 -10.60 34.07 -0.28
CA VAL A 87 -10.36 32.67 0.08
C VAL A 87 -10.66 31.79 -1.14
N ASP A 88 -9.63 31.21 -1.74
CA ASP A 88 -9.76 30.26 -2.84
C ASP A 88 -10.15 28.87 -2.32
N LEU A 89 -11.41 28.46 -2.52
CA LEU A 89 -11.93 27.12 -2.20
C LEU A 89 -11.73 26.13 -3.36
N ARG A 90 -11.04 26.52 -4.43
CA ARG A 90 -11.00 25.74 -5.66
C ARG A 90 -10.46 24.33 -5.43
N THR A 91 -9.52 24.14 -4.50
CA THR A 91 -9.03 22.81 -4.09
C THR A 91 -10.09 21.97 -3.37
N ASP A 92 -10.92 22.62 -2.57
CA ASP A 92 -11.86 21.97 -1.68
C ASP A 92 -13.07 21.44 -2.48
N MET A 93 -13.45 22.12 -3.56
CA MET A 93 -14.70 21.87 -4.29
C MET A 93 -14.55 21.10 -5.63
N GLU A 94 -13.44 21.24 -6.37
CA GLU A 94 -13.26 20.48 -7.64
C GLU A 94 -12.81 19.02 -7.38
N MET A 95 -12.15 18.71 -6.24
CA MET A 95 -11.88 17.34 -5.78
C MET A 95 -13.18 16.54 -5.65
N ILE A 96 -14.19 17.13 -4.99
CA ILE A 96 -15.52 16.54 -4.79
C ILE A 96 -16.22 16.30 -6.13
N THR A 97 -16.15 17.29 -7.02
CA THR A 97 -16.85 17.27 -8.31
C THR A 97 -16.29 16.18 -9.24
N HIS A 98 -14.96 15.96 -9.23
CA HIS A 98 -14.28 15.00 -10.10
C HIS A 98 -14.54 13.54 -9.69
N TYR A 99 -14.62 13.23 -8.40
CA TYR A 99 -14.77 11.86 -7.91
C TYR A 99 -16.22 11.43 -7.66
N TYR A 100 -17.17 12.36 -7.46
CA TYR A 100 -18.53 12.05 -7.02
C TYR A 100 -19.67 12.53 -7.94
N ASN A 101 -19.47 12.52 -9.26
CA ASN A 101 -20.48 12.73 -10.32
C ASN A 101 -20.91 14.19 -10.59
N ASP A 102 -19.96 15.08 -10.90
CA ASP A 102 -20.20 16.35 -11.62
C ASP A 102 -21.13 17.36 -10.93
N ARG A 103 -21.38 17.25 -9.61
CA ARG A 103 -22.14 18.24 -8.85
C ARG A 103 -21.26 18.90 -7.79
N PRO A 104 -21.06 20.24 -7.82
CA PRO A 104 -20.47 20.92 -6.69
C PRO A 104 -21.38 20.76 -5.47
N TRP A 105 -20.90 20.00 -4.48
CA TRP A 105 -21.64 19.66 -3.27
C TRP A 105 -21.21 20.56 -2.12
N LYS A 106 -21.84 21.74 -2.03
CA LYS A 106 -21.50 22.77 -1.03
C LYS A 106 -21.68 22.28 0.41
N GLU A 107 -22.57 21.31 0.61
CA GLU A 107 -22.88 20.70 1.89
C GLU A 107 -21.73 19.84 2.42
N TYR A 108 -20.74 19.47 1.61
CA TYR A 108 -19.49 18.88 2.07
C TYR A 108 -18.79 19.74 3.12
N ARG A 109 -18.95 21.07 3.09
CA ARG A 109 -18.31 21.98 4.06
C ARG A 109 -18.99 22.02 5.43
N ARG A 110 -20.03 21.21 5.65
CA ARG A 110 -20.70 21.10 6.95
C ARG A 110 -19.75 20.50 7.97
N ALA A 111 -19.58 21.16 9.12
CA ALA A 111 -18.76 20.65 10.22
C ALA A 111 -19.23 21.17 11.58
N ILE A 112 -18.82 20.51 12.66
CA ILE A 112 -19.05 21.02 14.03
C ILE A 112 -18.29 22.34 14.23
N LEU A 113 -17.02 22.39 13.80
CA LEU A 113 -16.20 23.59 13.83
C LEU A 113 -15.64 23.89 12.45
N SER A 114 -15.88 25.10 11.95
CA SER A 114 -15.35 25.59 10.68
C SER A 114 -14.45 26.80 10.84
N ALA A 115 -13.49 26.97 9.95
CA ALA A 115 -12.66 28.18 9.83
C ALA A 115 -12.27 28.38 8.35
N TYR A 116 -12.35 29.62 7.85
CA TYR A 116 -12.07 29.95 6.45
C TYR A 116 -11.18 31.19 6.36
N GLY A 117 -9.94 31.03 5.89
CA GLY A 117 -9.01 32.17 5.76
C GLY A 117 -8.48 32.70 7.10
N GLU A 118 -8.67 31.96 8.19
CA GLU A 118 -8.35 32.43 9.55
C GLU A 118 -6.89 32.15 9.95
N ARG A 119 -6.41 32.90 10.94
CA ARG A 119 -5.03 32.79 11.44
C ARG A 119 -5.00 32.51 12.94
N ASN A 120 -4.01 31.75 13.39
CA ASN A 120 -3.77 31.47 14.81
C ASN A 120 -4.99 30.83 15.50
N VAL A 121 -5.65 29.89 14.80
CA VAL A 121 -6.80 29.13 15.33
C VAL A 121 -6.32 27.91 16.10
N ALA A 122 -6.92 27.67 17.27
CA ALA A 122 -6.59 26.51 18.09
C ALA A 122 -7.84 25.78 18.60
N VAL A 123 -7.82 24.45 18.58
CA VAL A 123 -8.78 23.59 19.26
C VAL A 123 -8.01 22.74 20.25
N THR A 124 -8.32 22.84 21.53
CA THR A 124 -7.55 22.19 22.59
C THR A 124 -8.44 21.51 23.60
N GLY A 125 -7.96 20.43 24.19
CA GLY A 125 -8.69 19.64 25.18
C GLY A 125 -7.79 19.22 26.33
N GLU A 126 -8.34 19.28 27.54
CA GLU A 126 -7.76 18.64 28.70
C GLU A 126 -8.20 17.17 28.81
N ALA A 127 -7.74 16.48 29.86
CA ALA A 127 -8.04 15.06 30.08
C ALA A 127 -9.56 14.77 30.02
N GLY A 128 -9.95 13.86 29.13
CA GLY A 128 -11.34 13.44 28.96
C GLY A 128 -12.22 14.44 28.20
N ALA A 129 -11.63 15.45 27.54
CA ALA A 129 -12.35 16.30 26.60
C ALA A 129 -12.74 15.53 25.33
N VAL A 130 -14.00 15.66 24.91
CA VAL A 130 -14.56 14.94 23.75
C VAL A 130 -15.29 15.88 22.79
N ILE A 131 -15.04 15.72 21.50
CA ILE A 131 -15.88 16.21 20.41
C ILE A 131 -16.53 14.99 19.75
N ASN A 132 -17.85 14.88 19.76
CA ASN A 132 -18.56 13.72 19.21
C ASN A 132 -19.52 14.16 18.12
N GLY A 133 -19.38 13.67 16.89
CA GLY A 133 -20.24 14.07 15.77
C GLY A 133 -21.53 13.28 15.61
N ALA A 134 -21.92 12.52 16.63
CA ALA A 134 -23.16 11.76 16.72
C ALA A 134 -23.41 10.72 15.62
N ASP A 135 -22.42 10.40 14.78
CA ASP A 135 -22.53 9.65 13.53
C ASP A 135 -23.63 10.21 12.62
N CYS A 136 -23.74 11.55 12.54
CA CYS A 136 -24.78 12.21 11.76
C CYS A 136 -24.81 11.69 10.31
N PHE A 137 -25.92 11.08 9.92
CA PHE A 137 -26.12 10.44 8.63
C PHE A 137 -26.78 11.39 7.63
N ASP A 138 -26.24 11.46 6.41
CA ASP A 138 -26.84 12.19 5.29
C ASP A 138 -27.05 11.27 4.08
N ALA A 139 -28.31 10.99 3.72
CA ALA A 139 -28.63 10.16 2.55
C ALA A 139 -28.20 10.80 1.22
N ASN A 140 -28.04 12.13 1.21
CA ASN A 140 -27.57 12.90 0.06
C ASN A 140 -26.07 13.18 0.13
N GLY A 141 -25.40 12.62 1.14
CA GLY A 141 -23.98 12.80 1.39
C GLY A 141 -23.08 12.06 0.40
N GLU A 142 -21.78 12.33 0.47
CA GLU A 142 -20.75 11.52 -0.16
C GLU A 142 -20.98 10.03 0.22
N GLU A 143 -20.83 9.16 -0.78
CA GLU A 143 -21.15 7.72 -0.70
C GLU A 143 -22.60 7.39 -0.28
N GLY A 144 -23.50 8.39 -0.21
CA GLY A 144 -24.91 8.22 0.14
C GLY A 144 -25.21 8.10 1.64
N PHE A 145 -24.24 8.43 2.52
CA PHE A 145 -24.46 8.39 3.97
C PHE A 145 -23.63 9.39 4.79
N ARG A 146 -22.60 10.03 4.22
CA ARG A 146 -21.68 10.90 4.97
C ARG A 146 -22.29 12.25 5.28
N GLY A 147 -22.39 12.58 6.57
CA GLY A 147 -22.90 13.86 7.05
C GLY A 147 -21.81 14.92 7.26
N PRO A 148 -21.92 15.74 8.32
CA PRO A 148 -20.94 16.76 8.66
C PRO A 148 -19.60 16.20 9.16
N HIS A 149 -18.52 16.90 8.82
CA HIS A 149 -17.18 16.69 9.39
C HIS A 149 -17.14 17.03 10.89
N GLY A 150 -16.09 16.57 11.56
CA GLY A 150 -15.73 17.11 12.88
C GLY A 150 -15.29 18.56 12.75
N LEU A 151 -14.16 18.75 12.07
CA LEU A 151 -13.55 20.05 11.80
C LEU A 151 -13.41 20.25 10.29
N PHE A 152 -13.67 21.45 9.80
CA PHE A 152 -13.43 21.86 8.40
C PHE A 152 -12.68 23.20 8.37
N PHE A 153 -11.37 23.16 8.19
CA PHE A 153 -10.51 24.34 8.15
C PHE A 153 -9.91 24.51 6.75
N SER A 154 -10.18 25.65 6.11
CA SER A 154 -9.71 25.93 4.75
C SER A 154 -8.97 27.26 4.70
N ASN A 155 -7.85 27.29 3.98
CA ASN A 155 -6.97 28.45 3.79
C ASN A 155 -6.50 29.10 5.10
N CYS A 156 -6.28 28.30 6.14
CA CYS A 156 -5.90 28.79 7.45
C CYS A 156 -4.36 28.78 7.65
N GLU A 157 -3.87 29.64 8.54
CA GLU A 157 -2.45 29.73 8.91
C GLU A 157 -2.27 29.59 10.42
N ASN A 158 -1.26 28.83 10.86
CA ASN A 158 -0.96 28.57 12.27
C ASN A 158 -2.12 27.87 13.01
N ILE A 159 -2.39 26.63 12.63
CA ILE A 159 -3.43 25.78 13.23
C ILE A 159 -2.84 24.95 14.36
N ARG A 160 -3.49 24.93 15.53
CA ARG A 160 -3.09 24.09 16.67
C ARG A 160 -4.22 23.20 17.17
N LEU A 161 -4.02 21.89 17.15
CA LEU A 161 -4.98 20.88 17.58
C LEU A 161 -4.37 20.02 18.69
N GLU A 162 -4.88 20.08 19.93
CA GLU A 162 -4.18 19.44 21.07
C GLU A 162 -5.10 18.74 22.06
N GLY A 163 -4.76 17.51 22.46
CA GLY A 163 -5.21 16.88 23.71
C GLY A 163 -6.66 16.37 23.81
N TYR A 164 -7.54 16.67 22.85
CA TYR A 164 -8.92 16.19 22.85
C TYR A 164 -9.07 14.81 22.18
N THR A 165 -10.16 14.12 22.52
CA THR A 165 -10.68 13.01 21.72
C THR A 165 -11.74 13.55 20.77
N ILE A 166 -11.70 13.15 19.51
CA ILE A 166 -12.78 13.36 18.55
C ILE A 166 -13.28 12.01 18.05
N GLU A 167 -14.59 11.84 17.97
CA GLU A 167 -15.17 10.55 17.65
C GLU A 167 -16.50 10.65 16.91
N ARG A 168 -16.86 9.57 16.22
CA ARG A 168 -18.20 9.37 15.64
C ARG A 168 -18.64 10.56 14.78
N CYS A 169 -17.75 11.11 13.97
CA CYS A 169 -18.12 12.17 13.02
C CYS A 169 -18.93 11.61 11.85
N GLY A 170 -19.89 12.39 11.35
CA GLY A 170 -20.71 12.02 10.20
C GLY A 170 -19.90 11.89 8.91
N ASN A 171 -18.75 12.55 8.85
CA ASN A 171 -17.72 12.44 7.82
C ASN A 171 -16.32 12.52 8.48
N PHE A 172 -15.29 12.98 7.76
CA PHE A 172 -13.91 13.07 8.28
C PHE A 172 -13.82 13.85 9.59
N MET A 173 -12.97 13.39 10.51
CA MET A 173 -12.81 14.05 11.80
C MET A 173 -12.09 15.39 11.67
N HIS A 174 -11.10 15.47 10.77
CA HIS A 174 -10.39 16.71 10.47
C HIS A 174 -10.22 16.85 8.96
N GLN A 175 -10.97 17.76 8.34
CA GLN A 175 -10.74 18.20 6.97
C GLN A 175 -9.93 19.51 7.02
N ILE A 176 -8.70 19.49 6.52
CA ILE A 176 -7.82 20.66 6.49
C ILE A 176 -7.30 20.86 5.07
N ASP A 177 -7.67 22.00 4.48
CA ASP A 177 -7.42 22.29 3.08
C ASP A 177 -6.61 23.57 2.91
N ASN A 178 -5.63 23.54 1.99
CA ASN A 178 -4.79 24.66 1.54
C ASN A 178 -4.26 25.52 2.70
N SER A 179 -3.88 24.87 3.79
CA SER A 179 -3.47 25.50 5.04
C SER A 179 -1.98 25.30 5.32
N VAL A 180 -1.40 26.17 6.15
CA VAL A 180 0.04 26.16 6.45
C VAL A 180 0.31 26.29 7.95
N HIS A 181 1.41 25.66 8.40
CA HIS A 181 1.85 25.65 9.80
C HIS A 181 0.82 24.98 10.72
N ILE A 182 0.66 23.66 10.53
CA ILE A 182 -0.32 22.85 11.24
C ILE A 182 0.41 22.03 12.31
N ARG A 183 -0.08 22.08 13.56
CA ARG A 183 0.46 21.33 14.70
C ARG A 183 -0.66 20.56 15.38
N MET A 184 -0.55 19.22 15.37
CA MET A 184 -1.50 18.31 16.00
C MET A 184 -0.78 17.44 17.02
N ARG A 185 -1.20 17.48 18.29
CA ARG A 185 -0.50 16.80 19.39
C ARG A 185 -1.43 16.15 20.39
N GLY A 186 -1.23 14.87 20.70
CA GLY A 186 -2.01 14.20 21.73
C GLY A 186 -3.51 14.11 21.42
N VAL A 187 -3.90 14.23 20.14
CA VAL A 187 -5.29 14.10 19.71
C VAL A 187 -5.60 12.62 19.44
N THR A 188 -6.78 12.19 19.86
CA THR A 188 -7.28 10.82 19.62
C THR A 188 -8.51 10.86 18.72
N SER A 189 -8.45 10.19 17.57
CA SER A 189 -9.56 10.07 16.61
C SER A 189 -10.14 8.66 16.69
N LEU A 190 -11.44 8.51 16.99
CA LEU A 190 -12.10 7.22 17.21
C LEU A 190 -13.34 7.02 16.34
N ALA A 191 -13.45 5.82 15.75
CA ALA A 191 -14.58 5.41 14.92
C ALA A 191 -14.79 6.36 13.74
N GLY A 192 -15.88 6.22 13.00
CA GLY A 192 -16.17 7.17 11.93
C GLY A 192 -15.35 6.90 10.66
N HIS A 193 -14.90 7.99 10.08
CA HIS A 193 -14.24 8.10 8.78
C HIS A 193 -12.75 8.44 8.96
N ASP A 194 -12.17 9.13 7.98
CA ASP A 194 -10.75 9.48 7.98
C ASP A 194 -10.37 10.26 9.25
N GLY A 195 -9.20 9.92 9.80
CA GLY A 195 -8.64 10.55 10.99
C GLY A 195 -8.28 12.01 10.73
N VAL A 196 -7.47 12.26 9.70
CA VAL A 196 -7.12 13.60 9.22
C VAL A 196 -6.94 13.59 7.71
N HIS A 197 -7.53 14.57 7.05
CA HIS A 197 -7.44 14.79 5.61
C HIS A 197 -6.69 16.11 5.36
N LEU A 198 -5.58 16.05 4.62
CA LEU A 198 -4.67 17.16 4.36
C LEU A 198 -4.59 17.45 2.86
N HIS A 199 -5.43 18.34 2.33
CA HIS A 199 -5.34 18.73 0.91
C HIS A 199 -4.50 19.98 0.75
N CYS A 200 -3.48 19.93 -0.11
CA CYS A 200 -2.62 21.07 -0.45
C CYS A 200 -1.98 21.74 0.78
N CYS A 201 -1.80 21.00 1.88
CA CYS A 201 -1.28 21.53 3.13
C CYS A 201 0.25 21.58 3.14
N ARG A 202 0.81 22.53 3.89
CA ARG A 202 2.27 22.70 4.03
C ARG A 202 2.72 22.87 5.48
N ASP A 203 3.88 22.30 5.81
CA ASP A 203 4.47 22.34 7.16
C ASP A 203 3.49 21.84 8.22
N THR A 204 3.24 20.53 8.17
CA THR A 204 2.37 19.82 9.11
C THR A 204 3.20 18.92 10.02
N LEU A 205 2.93 19.00 11.32
CA LEU A 205 3.55 18.14 12.34
C LEU A 205 2.45 17.51 13.18
N ILE A 206 2.38 16.18 13.16
CA ILE A 206 1.46 15.36 13.94
C ILE A 206 2.28 14.50 14.89
N GLU A 207 2.05 14.64 16.20
CA GLU A 207 2.88 13.99 17.20
C GLU A 207 2.04 13.36 18.31
N ASN A 208 2.41 12.15 18.72
CA ASN A 208 1.80 11.47 19.87
C ASN A 208 0.27 11.39 19.76
N CYS A 209 -0.25 11.23 18.55
CA CYS A 209 -1.68 11.12 18.27
C CYS A 209 -2.08 9.66 18.09
N ALA A 210 -3.36 9.36 18.27
CA ALA A 210 -3.91 8.04 18.01
C ALA A 210 -5.05 8.14 17.00
N PHE A 211 -4.92 7.47 15.86
CA PHE A 211 -5.98 7.40 14.84
C PHE A 211 -6.48 5.96 14.75
N ILE A 212 -7.66 5.72 15.32
CA ILE A 212 -8.30 4.40 15.40
C ILE A 212 -9.64 4.50 14.66
N THR A 213 -9.59 4.30 13.35
CA THR A 213 -10.63 4.69 12.40
C THR A 213 -11.27 3.48 11.70
N GLY A 214 -12.42 3.70 11.07
CA GLY A 214 -13.02 2.73 10.15
C GLY A 214 -12.55 2.92 8.69
N ASP A 215 -12.18 4.15 8.36
CA ASP A 215 -11.65 4.60 7.06
C ASP A 215 -10.19 5.07 7.25
N ASP A 216 -9.61 5.84 6.35
CA ASP A 216 -8.17 6.12 6.38
C ASP A 216 -7.65 6.76 7.68
N CYS A 217 -6.43 6.46 8.12
CA CYS A 217 -5.86 7.19 9.27
C CYS A 217 -5.43 8.61 8.87
N VAL A 218 -4.66 8.71 7.78
CA VAL A 218 -4.18 9.98 7.22
C VAL A 218 -4.42 9.96 5.72
N ALA A 219 -5.18 10.92 5.22
CA ALA A 219 -5.44 11.05 3.80
C ALA A 219 -5.00 12.42 3.28
N GLY A 220 -4.80 12.55 1.98
CA GLY A 220 -4.69 13.84 1.31
C GLY A 220 -3.80 13.86 0.07
N ILE A 221 -3.73 15.01 -0.57
CA ILE A 221 -3.00 15.21 -1.83
C ILE A 221 -2.21 16.51 -1.76
N ASN A 222 -1.11 16.59 -2.52
CA ASN A 222 -0.24 17.77 -2.60
C ASN A 222 0.29 18.24 -1.25
N ILE A 223 0.51 17.31 -0.33
CA ILE A 223 1.09 17.57 0.97
C ILE A 223 2.55 17.97 0.80
N ARG A 224 3.01 19.04 1.46
CA ARG A 224 4.41 19.51 1.39
C ARG A 224 4.98 19.66 2.79
N GLY A 225 5.86 18.75 3.19
CA GLY A 225 6.44 18.79 4.54
C GLY A 225 5.43 18.32 5.59
N LEU A 226 5.23 17.01 5.66
CA LEU A 226 4.48 16.36 6.74
C LEU A 226 5.44 15.52 7.58
N THR A 227 5.43 15.72 8.89
CA THR A 227 6.08 14.81 9.84
C THR A 227 5.04 14.23 10.77
N LEU A 228 4.94 12.91 10.79
CA LEU A 228 4.11 12.15 11.72
C LEU A 228 5.03 11.34 12.63
N ARG A 229 4.93 11.53 13.96
CA ARG A 229 5.80 10.79 14.88
C ARG A 229 5.18 10.36 16.20
N GLY A 230 5.62 9.22 16.73
CA GLY A 230 5.14 8.71 18.02
C GLY A 230 3.65 8.37 18.02
N CYS A 231 3.06 8.10 16.86
CA CYS A 231 1.62 7.90 16.71
C CYS A 231 1.22 6.42 16.73
N GLU A 232 0.00 6.18 17.19
CA GLU A 232 -0.68 4.87 17.18
C GLU A 232 -1.75 4.88 16.08
N LEU A 233 -1.64 4.00 15.08
CA LEU A 233 -2.53 4.00 13.91
C LEU A 233 -3.19 2.63 13.71
N ASN A 234 -4.51 2.62 13.53
CA ASN A 234 -5.29 1.41 13.30
C ASN A 234 -6.52 1.72 12.45
N THR A 235 -6.72 0.95 11.39
CA THR A 235 -7.81 1.18 10.46
C THR A 235 -8.29 -0.11 9.78
N SER A 236 -9.53 -0.06 9.31
CA SER A 236 -10.11 -1.02 8.37
C SER A 236 -10.07 -0.52 6.93
N CYS A 237 -9.17 0.40 6.57
CA CYS A 237 -8.97 0.93 5.22
C CYS A 237 -7.47 1.10 4.94
N ASP A 238 -7.01 2.26 4.47
CA ASP A 238 -5.60 2.55 4.28
C ASP A 238 -5.03 3.36 5.46
N LEU A 239 -3.80 3.04 5.90
CA LEU A 239 -3.16 3.88 6.93
C LEU A 239 -2.86 5.26 6.36
N PHE A 240 -2.36 5.30 5.13
CA PHE A 240 -2.01 6.53 4.43
C PHE A 240 -2.56 6.50 3.00
N ARG A 241 -3.59 7.31 2.72
CA ARG A 241 -4.01 7.63 1.35
C ARG A 241 -3.46 8.99 0.96
N ILE A 242 -2.18 9.04 0.61
CA ILE A 242 -1.43 10.31 0.55
C ILE A 242 -0.67 10.51 -0.76
N GLY A 243 -0.54 11.77 -1.16
CA GLY A 243 0.47 12.20 -2.13
C GLY A 243 1.05 13.57 -1.82
N GLY A 244 2.30 13.77 -2.25
CA GLY A 244 3.05 14.96 -1.90
C GLY A 244 4.56 14.74 -1.87
N THR A 245 5.26 15.67 -1.23
CA THR A 245 6.72 15.64 -1.04
C THR A 245 7.07 15.93 0.41
N ASP A 246 8.24 15.44 0.84
CA ASP A 246 8.77 15.64 2.19
C ASP A 246 7.82 15.10 3.27
N ILE A 247 7.39 13.84 3.12
CA ILE A 247 6.52 13.17 4.08
C ILE A 247 7.35 12.17 4.88
N THR A 248 7.45 12.36 6.19
CA THR A 248 8.16 11.47 7.11
C THR A 248 7.18 10.90 8.12
N VAL A 249 7.17 9.58 8.25
CA VAL A 249 6.46 8.84 9.30
C VAL A 249 7.51 8.12 10.12
N GLU A 250 7.67 8.50 11.38
CA GLU A 250 8.73 7.94 12.24
C GLU A 250 8.24 7.53 13.63
N ASP A 251 8.86 6.51 14.21
CA ASP A 251 8.56 6.08 15.59
C ASP A 251 7.08 5.76 15.84
N CYS A 252 6.39 5.23 14.83
CA CYS A 252 4.95 4.94 14.91
C CYS A 252 4.67 3.44 15.01
N HIS A 253 3.58 3.10 15.69
CA HIS A 253 3.03 1.75 15.73
C HIS A 253 1.71 1.71 14.94
N MET A 254 1.62 0.77 14.02
CA MET A 254 0.52 0.66 13.08
C MET A 254 0.06 -0.79 12.98
N TYR A 255 -1.23 -1.04 13.04
CA TYR A 255 -1.70 -2.43 13.06
C TYR A 255 -3.09 -2.60 12.47
N GLY A 256 -3.29 -3.75 11.84
CA GLY A 256 -4.59 -4.34 11.55
C GLY A 256 -4.83 -5.60 12.40
N PRO A 257 -6.06 -6.16 12.38
CA PRO A 257 -7.26 -5.57 11.78
C PRO A 257 -7.72 -4.30 12.51
N GLY A 258 -8.48 -3.45 11.83
CA GLY A 258 -9.07 -2.25 12.39
C GLY A 258 -10.04 -2.55 13.53
N LYS A 259 -10.09 -1.69 14.54
CA LYS A 259 -11.01 -1.78 15.68
C LYS A 259 -12.44 -1.50 15.27
N TYR A 260 -12.63 -0.52 14.38
CA TYR A 260 -13.94 -0.14 13.83
C TYR A 260 -14.05 -0.64 12.40
N PRO A 261 -15.20 -1.16 11.95
CA PRO A 261 -15.36 -1.61 10.58
C PRO A 261 -15.34 -0.42 9.62
N HIS A 262 -15.04 -0.71 8.35
CA HIS A 262 -15.26 0.28 7.30
C HIS A 262 -16.74 0.63 7.19
N ARG A 263 -17.10 1.91 7.36
CA ARG A 263 -18.50 2.33 7.53
C ARG A 263 -19.43 1.96 6.37
N MET A 264 -18.96 2.05 5.13
CA MET A 264 -19.72 1.58 3.95
C MET A 264 -20.23 0.14 4.04
N THR A 265 -19.57 -0.70 4.84
CA THR A 265 -19.93 -2.12 4.95
C THR A 265 -21.01 -2.39 6.00
N VAL A 266 -21.25 -1.43 6.90
CA VAL A 266 -22.20 -1.58 8.02
C VAL A 266 -23.36 -0.59 7.97
N VAL A 267 -23.20 0.59 7.35
CA VAL A 267 -24.26 1.61 7.25
C VAL A 267 -25.13 1.35 6.02
N ARG A 268 -26.44 1.14 6.22
CA ARG A 268 -27.44 0.91 5.16
C ARG A 268 -28.55 1.96 5.14
N GLY A 269 -28.59 2.81 6.16
CA GLY A 269 -29.52 3.94 6.28
C GLY A 269 -29.38 4.60 7.65
N LYS A 270 -30.06 5.72 7.86
CA LYS A 270 -29.99 6.52 9.10
C LYS A 270 -30.15 5.70 10.39
N ASN A 271 -31.05 4.71 10.37
CA ASN A 271 -31.35 3.84 11.51
C ASN A 271 -31.07 2.35 11.22
N ASP A 272 -30.37 2.04 10.13
CA ASP A 272 -30.05 0.67 9.72
C ASP A 272 -28.51 0.52 9.65
N VAL A 273 -27.94 0.15 10.79
CA VAL A 273 -26.50 -0.07 10.95
C VAL A 273 -26.30 -1.50 11.43
N LEU A 274 -25.54 -2.28 10.68
CA LEU A 274 -25.18 -3.65 11.05
C LEU A 274 -24.24 -3.64 12.28
N PRO A 275 -24.25 -4.69 13.09
CA PRO A 275 -23.25 -4.86 14.15
C PRO A 275 -21.83 -4.84 13.58
N ASP A 276 -20.89 -4.23 14.32
CA ASP A 276 -19.52 -4.01 13.85
C ASP A 276 -18.83 -5.28 13.31
N HIS A 277 -18.99 -6.42 14.01
CA HIS A 277 -18.39 -7.70 13.61
C HIS A 277 -18.86 -8.24 12.24
N MET A 278 -19.91 -7.67 11.64
CA MET A 278 -20.36 -8.01 10.29
C MET A 278 -19.70 -7.14 9.21
N GLY A 279 -19.01 -6.08 9.59
CA GLY A 279 -18.30 -5.19 8.70
C GLY A 279 -16.91 -5.70 8.29
N ARG A 280 -16.29 -4.99 7.36
CA ARG A 280 -14.92 -5.26 6.92
C ARG A 280 -13.91 -4.64 7.90
N HIS A 281 -12.92 -5.43 8.32
CA HIS A 281 -11.94 -5.05 9.32
C HIS A 281 -10.46 -5.16 8.89
N ASN A 282 -10.17 -5.65 7.69
CA ASN A 282 -8.78 -5.77 7.24
C ASN A 282 -8.18 -4.38 6.97
N LEU A 283 -6.93 -4.21 7.38
CA LEU A 283 -6.06 -3.10 6.95
C LEU A 283 -5.65 -3.37 5.51
N LEU A 284 -6.10 -2.55 4.56
CA LEU A 284 -5.88 -2.76 3.12
C LEU A 284 -4.43 -2.46 2.75
N THR A 285 -4.01 -1.21 2.85
CA THR A 285 -2.64 -0.82 2.52
C THR A 285 -2.03 0.05 3.61
N VAL A 286 -0.70 -0.04 3.75
CA VAL A 286 0.02 0.97 4.52
C VAL A 286 0.00 2.29 3.74
N VAL A 287 0.27 2.25 2.44
CA VAL A 287 0.26 3.42 1.57
C VAL A 287 -0.53 3.16 0.30
N GLU A 288 -1.66 3.84 0.16
CA GLU A 288 -2.32 4.11 -1.12
C GLU A 288 -1.80 5.47 -1.58
N TYR A 289 -1.07 5.50 -2.70
CA TYR A 289 -0.61 6.78 -3.23
C TYR A 289 -1.79 7.56 -3.81
N PHE A 290 -1.87 8.86 -3.57
CA PHE A 290 -2.96 9.70 -4.07
C PHE A 290 -2.45 10.90 -4.88
N SER A 291 -2.78 10.96 -6.17
CA SER A 291 -2.53 12.12 -7.02
C SER A 291 -3.62 12.30 -8.09
N SER A 292 -3.89 13.55 -8.47
CA SER A 292 -4.94 13.93 -9.42
C SER A 292 -4.42 14.92 -10.46
N GLU A 293 -4.79 14.72 -11.73
CA GLU A 293 -4.48 15.66 -12.82
C GLU A 293 -5.17 17.02 -12.66
N THR A 294 -6.29 17.07 -11.91
CA THR A 294 -6.99 18.32 -11.59
C THR A 294 -6.17 19.19 -10.65
N TYR A 295 -5.37 18.56 -9.78
CA TYR A 295 -4.51 19.22 -8.81
C TYR A 295 -3.10 18.66 -8.89
N PRO A 296 -2.38 18.94 -9.98
CA PRO A 296 -1.00 18.50 -10.11
C PRO A 296 -0.15 19.18 -9.04
N SER A 297 0.69 18.42 -8.35
CA SER A 297 1.71 19.00 -7.50
C SER A 297 2.68 19.80 -8.36
N GLU A 298 2.94 21.06 -7.98
CA GLU A 298 3.92 21.93 -8.64
C GLU A 298 5.37 21.46 -8.44
N VAL A 299 5.57 20.53 -7.51
CA VAL A 299 6.87 19.91 -7.18
C VAL A 299 6.78 18.40 -7.38
N PRO A 300 7.89 17.73 -7.74
CA PRO A 300 7.92 16.27 -7.81
C PRO A 300 7.45 15.66 -6.49
N ALA A 301 6.64 14.60 -6.56
CA ALA A 301 6.32 13.82 -5.38
C ALA A 301 7.51 12.89 -5.09
N ASP A 302 8.24 13.20 -4.03
CA ASP A 302 9.46 12.51 -3.64
C ASP A 302 9.68 12.59 -2.13
N ARG A 303 10.60 11.76 -1.63
CA ARG A 303 10.99 11.75 -0.21
C ARG A 303 9.80 11.43 0.74
N ILE A 304 9.03 10.40 0.39
CA ILE A 304 8.16 9.73 1.37
C ILE A 304 9.02 8.72 2.14
N VAL A 305 9.08 8.86 3.45
CA VAL A 305 9.98 8.09 4.34
C VAL A 305 9.19 7.48 5.49
N PHE A 306 9.32 6.17 5.67
CA PHE A 306 8.91 5.45 6.87
C PHE A 306 10.17 5.05 7.64
N ARG A 307 10.29 5.44 8.90
CA ARG A 307 11.47 5.19 9.73
C ARG A 307 11.11 4.62 11.10
N ASN A 308 11.78 3.56 11.52
CA ASN A 308 11.65 3.04 12.90
C ASN A 308 10.19 2.75 13.29
N CYS A 309 9.40 2.24 12.35
CA CYS A 309 7.99 1.92 12.57
C CYS A 309 7.78 0.42 12.80
N THR A 310 6.78 0.09 13.60
CA THR A 310 6.23 -1.28 13.70
C THR A 310 4.91 -1.33 12.96
N ILE A 311 4.77 -2.26 12.03
CA ILE A 311 3.59 -2.39 11.15
C ILE A 311 3.11 -3.85 11.15
N GLU A 312 1.86 -4.07 11.53
CA GLU A 312 1.31 -5.42 11.75
C GLU A 312 0.04 -5.67 10.93
N ASN A 313 -0.01 -6.83 10.29
CA ASN A 313 -1.17 -7.38 9.57
C ASN A 313 -1.79 -6.47 8.48
N PRO A 314 -1.02 -5.76 7.63
CA PRO A 314 -1.59 -5.15 6.44
C PRO A 314 -1.82 -6.18 5.34
N ASP A 315 -2.82 -5.98 4.49
CA ASP A 315 -2.95 -6.81 3.29
C ASP A 315 -1.76 -6.58 2.36
N ARG A 316 -1.34 -5.31 2.17
CA ARG A 316 -0.15 -4.92 1.40
C ARG A 316 0.57 -3.75 2.05
N PHE A 317 1.86 -3.58 1.75
CA PHE A 317 2.56 -2.34 2.13
C PHE A 317 2.12 -1.17 1.23
N MET A 318 2.23 -1.30 -0.09
CA MET A 318 1.91 -0.22 -1.02
C MET A 318 0.95 -0.65 -2.14
N HIS A 319 0.08 0.27 -2.54
CA HIS A 319 -0.64 0.24 -3.81
C HIS A 319 -0.32 1.49 -4.63
N TYR A 320 0.29 1.27 -5.79
CA TYR A 320 0.72 2.29 -6.73
C TYR A 320 0.51 1.82 -8.17
N GLU A 321 -0.42 2.41 -8.89
CA GLU A 321 -0.73 2.09 -10.28
C GLU A 321 -0.88 3.37 -11.10
N TYR A 322 0.26 4.00 -11.40
CA TYR A 322 0.33 5.34 -11.93
C TYR A 322 -0.34 5.48 -13.30
N GLY A 323 -1.32 6.38 -13.37
CA GLY A 323 -2.08 6.75 -14.56
C GLY A 323 -3.07 5.70 -15.06
N THR A 324 -3.27 4.60 -14.33
CA THR A 324 -4.35 3.64 -14.59
C THR A 324 -5.34 3.55 -13.45
N HIS A 325 -4.91 3.86 -12.22
CA HIS A 325 -5.80 4.00 -11.07
C HIS A 325 -6.42 5.39 -11.04
N THR A 326 -7.70 5.47 -10.67
CA THR A 326 -8.46 6.74 -10.65
C THR A 326 -7.94 7.75 -9.62
N LEU A 327 -7.31 7.25 -8.55
CA LEU A 327 -6.67 8.07 -7.53
C LEU A 327 -5.19 8.38 -7.82
N GLN A 328 -4.65 8.01 -8.99
CA GLN A 328 -3.20 8.11 -9.23
C GLN A 328 -2.88 8.66 -10.60
N THR A 329 -3.62 9.69 -11.01
CA THR A 329 -3.56 10.27 -12.36
C THR A 329 -2.61 11.47 -12.44
N GLY A 330 -2.39 12.17 -11.33
CA GLY A 330 -1.63 13.43 -11.29
C GLY A 330 -0.11 13.30 -11.29
N THR A 331 0.55 13.95 -10.33
CA THR A 331 2.01 13.89 -10.19
C THR A 331 2.45 12.48 -9.79
N PRO A 332 3.42 11.86 -10.48
CA PRO A 332 3.92 10.53 -10.13
C PRO A 332 4.80 10.56 -8.89
N LEU A 333 4.76 9.46 -8.12
CA LEU A 333 5.72 9.24 -7.04
C LEU A 333 7.06 8.78 -7.63
N THR A 334 8.14 9.45 -7.22
CA THR A 334 9.49 9.15 -7.71
C THR A 334 10.35 8.43 -6.66
N GLY A 335 10.02 8.55 -5.37
CA GLY A 335 10.85 8.03 -4.28
C GLY A 335 10.07 7.66 -3.02
N LEU A 336 10.24 6.41 -2.58
CA LEU A 336 9.80 5.88 -1.28
C LEU A 336 11.00 5.31 -0.53
N THR A 337 11.13 5.62 0.76
CA THR A 337 12.14 5.01 1.65
C THR A 337 11.46 4.35 2.83
N ILE A 338 11.88 3.12 3.14
CA ILE A 338 11.48 2.39 4.34
C ILE A 338 12.78 2.02 5.05
N GLU A 339 12.98 2.49 6.27
CA GLU A 339 14.19 2.25 7.03
C GLU A 339 13.91 1.88 8.49
N ASP A 340 14.63 0.89 9.00
CA ASP A 340 14.51 0.44 10.40
C ASP A 340 13.09 -0.03 10.78
N CYS A 341 12.26 -0.42 9.81
CA CYS A 341 10.90 -0.86 10.07
C CYS A 341 10.81 -2.38 10.29
N ALA A 342 9.99 -2.77 11.27
CA ALA A 342 9.54 -4.14 11.49
C ALA A 342 8.12 -4.30 10.94
N ILE A 343 7.96 -5.15 9.92
CA ILE A 343 6.71 -5.35 9.20
C ILE A 343 6.33 -6.83 9.32
N SER A 344 5.12 -7.13 9.75
CA SER A 344 4.69 -8.51 9.96
C SER A 344 3.25 -8.75 9.56
N GLY A 345 2.91 -10.02 9.31
CA GLY A 345 1.56 -10.42 8.96
C GLY A 345 1.08 -9.96 7.58
N VAL A 346 2.00 -9.63 6.66
CA VAL A 346 1.63 -9.09 5.34
C VAL A 346 0.92 -10.16 4.51
N LEU A 347 -0.28 -9.88 3.98
CA LEU A 347 -1.05 -10.88 3.24
C LEU A 347 -0.54 -11.07 1.80
N TYR A 348 -0.18 -9.98 1.13
CA TYR A 348 0.28 -9.96 -0.25
C TYR A 348 1.42 -8.95 -0.45
N PRO A 349 2.32 -9.18 -1.43
CA PRO A 349 3.28 -8.16 -1.86
C PRO A 349 2.59 -6.86 -2.31
N SER A 350 3.32 -5.75 -2.30
CA SER A 350 2.84 -4.46 -2.80
C SER A 350 2.47 -4.54 -4.28
N LEU A 351 1.42 -3.81 -4.68
CA LEU A 351 1.03 -3.67 -6.07
C LEU A 351 1.66 -2.39 -6.62
N VAL A 352 2.69 -2.51 -7.45
CA VAL A 352 3.44 -1.35 -7.96
C VAL A 352 3.58 -1.43 -9.49
N LYS A 353 3.00 -0.44 -10.17
CA LYS A 353 3.02 -0.22 -11.63
C LYS A 353 3.38 1.24 -11.94
N ALA A 354 4.67 1.51 -12.06
CA ALA A 354 5.23 2.76 -12.57
C ALA A 354 5.26 2.79 -14.12
N LYS A 355 5.42 3.99 -14.70
CA LYS A 355 5.58 4.17 -16.15
C LYS A 355 7.04 4.44 -16.49
N ALA A 356 7.44 4.18 -17.74
CA ALA A 356 8.82 4.35 -18.19
C ALA A 356 9.31 5.81 -18.14
N ASP A 357 8.40 6.76 -18.36
CA ASP A 357 8.63 8.21 -18.27
C ASP A 357 8.46 8.76 -16.84
N ALA A 358 7.99 7.93 -15.91
CA ALA A 358 7.79 8.28 -14.50
C ALA A 358 8.17 7.08 -13.59
N PRO A 359 9.46 6.73 -13.53
CA PRO A 359 9.93 5.58 -12.75
C PRO A 359 9.86 5.85 -11.24
N LEU A 360 9.66 4.79 -10.47
CA LEU A 360 9.66 4.82 -9.01
C LEU A 360 10.94 4.19 -8.46
N THR A 361 11.60 4.85 -7.50
CA THR A 361 12.66 4.23 -6.70
C THR A 361 12.16 3.95 -5.28
N VAL A 362 12.26 2.70 -4.85
CA VAL A 362 11.99 2.29 -3.47
C VAL A 362 13.32 1.93 -2.81
N THR A 363 13.62 2.54 -1.66
CA THR A 363 14.82 2.26 -0.86
C THR A 363 14.41 1.56 0.43
N LEU A 364 14.95 0.37 0.66
CA LEU A 364 14.75 -0.41 1.88
C LEU A 364 16.07 -0.43 2.65
N ARG A 365 16.05 -0.02 3.92
CA ARG A 365 17.21 -0.10 4.80
C ARG A 365 16.88 -0.84 6.09
N ARG A 366 17.54 -1.97 6.34
CA ARG A 366 17.32 -2.75 7.58
C ARG A 366 15.83 -3.04 7.84
N VAL A 367 15.10 -3.37 6.78
CA VAL A 367 13.67 -3.68 6.84
C VAL A 367 13.50 -5.18 7.04
N LYS A 368 12.71 -5.58 8.04
CA LYS A 368 12.31 -6.97 8.25
C LYS A 368 10.84 -7.10 7.93
N ALA A 369 10.51 -7.99 7.00
CA ALA A 369 9.13 -8.24 6.58
C ALA A 369 8.78 -9.72 6.69
N THR A 370 7.63 -10.03 7.29
CA THR A 370 7.06 -11.39 7.33
C THR A 370 5.63 -11.39 6.79
N GLY A 371 5.27 -12.49 6.11
CA GLY A 371 3.93 -12.71 5.63
C GLY A 371 2.99 -13.21 6.73
N ALA A 372 1.70 -13.33 6.40
CA ALA A 372 0.66 -13.85 7.31
C ALA A 372 0.93 -15.29 7.82
N ASP A 373 1.77 -16.07 7.13
CA ASP A 373 2.21 -17.40 7.55
C ASP A 373 3.41 -17.38 8.51
N GLY A 374 3.93 -16.20 8.85
CA GLY A 374 5.12 -15.99 9.67
C GLY A 374 6.44 -16.20 8.91
N GLY A 375 6.39 -16.54 7.62
CA GLY A 375 7.57 -16.67 6.76
C GLY A 375 8.07 -15.32 6.26
N PRO A 376 9.31 -15.23 5.74
CA PRO A 376 9.80 -14.00 5.11
C PRO A 376 9.01 -13.69 3.84
N ILE A 377 8.68 -12.42 3.63
CA ILE A 377 8.03 -11.91 2.42
C ILE A 377 8.89 -10.83 1.77
N ASP A 378 8.94 -10.82 0.44
CA ASP A 378 9.43 -9.66 -0.31
C ASP A 378 8.25 -8.70 -0.51
N LEU A 379 8.34 -7.54 0.13
CA LEU A 379 7.29 -6.53 0.12
C LEU A 379 6.98 -5.99 -1.28
N PHE A 380 7.88 -6.15 -2.25
CA PHE A 380 7.71 -5.62 -3.60
C PHE A 380 7.87 -6.70 -4.68
N ASP A 381 7.66 -7.98 -4.35
CA ASP A 381 7.65 -9.06 -5.34
C ASP A 381 6.61 -8.81 -6.43
N GLY A 382 7.02 -8.90 -7.70
CA GLY A 382 6.15 -8.69 -8.85
C GLY A 382 5.95 -7.23 -9.25
N GLN A 383 6.79 -6.32 -8.76
CA GLN A 383 6.87 -4.94 -9.24
C GLN A 383 7.18 -4.85 -10.75
N ASP A 384 6.75 -3.77 -11.38
CA ASP A 384 7.02 -3.52 -12.79
C ASP A 384 8.49 -3.15 -13.07
N VAL A 385 8.89 -3.19 -14.34
CA VAL A 385 10.27 -2.93 -14.79
C VAL A 385 10.75 -1.49 -14.58
N ASN A 386 9.83 -0.54 -14.40
CA ASN A 386 10.13 0.87 -14.15
C ASN A 386 10.22 1.19 -12.66
N THR A 387 10.02 0.19 -11.79
CA THR A 387 10.22 0.28 -10.35
C THR A 387 11.58 -0.28 -9.98
N LYS A 388 12.44 0.56 -9.42
CA LYS A 388 13.77 0.18 -8.92
C LYS A 388 13.74 -0.01 -7.41
N ILE A 389 14.05 -1.22 -6.95
CA ILE A 389 14.24 -1.52 -5.52
C ILE A 389 15.72 -1.45 -5.17
N ILE A 390 16.07 -0.63 -4.18
CA ILE A 390 17.40 -0.50 -3.59
C ILE A 390 17.33 -1.06 -2.18
N THR A 391 18.23 -1.97 -1.83
CA THR A 391 18.31 -2.57 -0.49
C THR A 391 19.67 -2.30 0.13
N ASP A 392 19.69 -1.73 1.33
CA ASP A 392 20.89 -1.39 2.10
C ASP A 392 20.76 -1.91 3.54
N ASP A 393 21.36 -3.07 3.79
CA ASP A 393 21.30 -3.75 5.09
C ASP A 393 22.47 -3.38 6.02
N THR A 394 23.18 -2.28 5.73
CA THR A 394 24.29 -1.83 6.56
C THR A 394 23.79 -1.40 7.95
N PRO A 395 24.34 -1.92 9.08
CA PRO A 395 23.89 -1.58 10.44
C PRO A 395 24.00 -0.08 10.77
N ALA A 396 23.00 0.50 11.43
CA ALA A 396 23.05 1.87 11.92
C ALA A 396 24.08 2.00 13.06
N GLY A 397 25.14 2.80 12.87
CA GLY A 397 26.15 3.07 13.91
C GLY A 397 27.59 3.35 13.45
N ALA A 398 27.92 3.25 12.17
CA ALA A 398 29.25 3.60 11.67
C ALA A 398 29.31 5.08 11.25
N ASN A 399 29.52 5.99 12.21
CA ASN A 399 29.95 7.36 11.86
C ASN A 399 31.41 7.35 11.39
N THR A 400 31.63 8.10 10.31
CA THR A 400 32.72 8.23 9.32
C THR A 400 34.08 8.74 9.88
N PRO A 401 35.23 8.71 9.13
CA PRO A 401 35.33 9.16 7.74
C PRO A 401 36.31 8.46 6.77
N THR A 402 36.10 8.79 5.49
CA THR A 402 36.96 8.60 4.30
C THR A 402 37.06 7.21 3.70
N GLY A 403 36.59 7.07 2.46
CA GLY A 403 36.81 5.87 1.64
C GLY A 403 35.76 5.75 0.54
N THR A 404 36.08 6.27 -0.64
CA THR A 404 35.36 5.98 -1.89
C THR A 404 35.26 4.47 -2.12
N GLY A 405 34.05 3.92 -2.19
CA GLY A 405 33.83 2.51 -2.50
C GLY A 405 32.36 2.14 -2.60
N SER A 406 31.81 2.18 -3.80
CA SER A 406 30.54 1.56 -4.18
C SER A 406 30.62 0.03 -4.01
N SER A 407 29.61 -0.62 -3.44
CA SER A 407 29.38 -2.05 -3.65
C SER A 407 27.89 -2.32 -3.92
N ALA A 408 27.53 -2.32 -5.20
CA ALA A 408 26.26 -2.84 -5.68
C ALA A 408 26.13 -4.34 -5.36
N ARG A 409 24.92 -4.81 -5.02
CA ARG A 409 24.61 -6.25 -4.94
C ARG A 409 24.78 -6.87 -6.31
N LEU A 410 25.74 -7.77 -6.42
CA LEU A 410 26.06 -8.49 -7.64
C LEU A 410 25.04 -9.64 -7.82
N SER A 411 24.40 -9.72 -8.99
CA SER A 411 23.65 -10.89 -9.47
C SER A 411 24.50 -12.16 -9.45
N ALA A 412 23.85 -13.33 -9.54
CA ALA A 412 24.55 -14.62 -9.61
C ALA A 412 25.67 -14.63 -10.65
N CYS A 413 25.44 -14.02 -11.83
CA CYS A 413 26.49 -13.83 -12.82
C CYS A 413 27.62 -12.93 -12.38
N GLU A 414 27.33 -11.85 -11.66
CA GLU A 414 28.29 -10.81 -11.32
C GLU A 414 29.26 -11.24 -10.20
N TRP A 415 28.81 -11.92 -9.14
CA TRP A 415 29.76 -12.45 -8.14
C TRP A 415 30.44 -13.75 -8.60
N LEU A 416 29.81 -14.54 -9.48
CA LEU A 416 30.47 -15.66 -10.14
C LEU A 416 31.45 -15.21 -11.24
N ALA A 417 31.35 -13.97 -11.73
CA ALA A 417 32.21 -13.46 -12.80
C ALA A 417 33.69 -13.43 -12.39
N GLY A 418 33.97 -13.17 -11.10
CA GLY A 418 35.31 -13.07 -10.52
C GLY A 418 36.06 -14.39 -10.38
N ILE A 419 35.44 -15.54 -10.65
CA ILE A 419 36.11 -16.84 -10.57
C ILE A 419 36.97 -17.05 -11.83
N GLY A 420 38.28 -17.15 -11.66
CA GLY A 420 39.24 -17.23 -12.78
C GLY A 420 39.27 -18.57 -13.51
N ASP A 421 39.01 -19.70 -12.83
CA ASP A 421 39.05 -21.03 -13.45
C ASP A 421 37.67 -21.39 -14.04
N THR A 422 37.47 -21.07 -15.32
CA THR A 422 36.21 -21.31 -16.04
C THR A 422 36.42 -21.70 -17.49
N GLU A 423 35.46 -22.42 -18.07
CA GLU A 423 35.46 -22.87 -19.47
C GLU A 423 34.20 -22.36 -20.18
N ALA A 424 34.33 -21.55 -21.24
CA ALA A 424 33.21 -21.17 -22.09
C ALA A 424 32.99 -22.21 -23.21
N ARG A 425 31.74 -22.55 -23.49
CA ARG A 425 31.35 -23.47 -24.56
C ARG A 425 30.15 -22.96 -25.33
N GLU A 426 30.21 -23.14 -26.65
CA GLU A 426 29.14 -22.85 -27.58
C GLU A 426 28.31 -24.10 -27.86
N PHE A 427 26.99 -23.94 -27.89
CA PHE A 427 26.03 -24.98 -28.21
C PHE A 427 25.12 -24.51 -29.34
N LYS A 428 24.87 -25.39 -30.32
CA LYS A 428 23.90 -25.12 -31.39
C LYS A 428 22.49 -25.41 -30.92
N ALA A 429 21.51 -24.75 -31.52
CA ALA A 429 20.10 -25.06 -31.28
C ALA A 429 19.83 -26.57 -31.42
N GLY A 430 19.26 -27.18 -30.38
CA GLY A 430 18.97 -28.62 -30.29
C GLY A 430 20.00 -29.43 -29.50
N ASP A 431 21.19 -28.90 -29.26
CA ASP A 431 22.26 -29.61 -28.53
C ASP A 431 21.85 -29.91 -27.07
N VAL A 432 22.23 -31.12 -26.61
CA VAL A 432 22.07 -31.52 -25.21
C VAL A 432 23.24 -30.97 -24.41
N ILE A 433 22.93 -30.10 -23.46
CA ILE A 433 23.91 -29.55 -22.52
C ILE A 433 24.10 -30.57 -21.39
N TYR A 434 23.07 -30.81 -20.56
CA TYR A 434 23.05 -31.86 -19.53
C TYR A 434 21.91 -32.86 -19.79
N SER A 435 22.13 -34.12 -19.41
CA SER A 435 21.08 -35.15 -19.33
C SER A 435 21.21 -35.94 -18.02
N PRO A 436 20.20 -36.74 -17.64
CA PRO A 436 20.23 -37.47 -16.38
C PRO A 436 21.47 -38.34 -16.14
N ARG A 437 22.06 -38.84 -17.23
CA ARG A 437 23.28 -39.68 -17.20
C ARG A 437 24.52 -39.01 -17.78
N LYS A 438 24.40 -37.79 -18.31
CA LYS A 438 25.50 -37.04 -18.92
C LYS A 438 25.45 -35.59 -18.48
N TYR A 439 26.07 -35.30 -17.34
CA TYR A 439 26.20 -33.95 -16.80
C TYR A 439 27.61 -33.74 -16.26
N ARG A 440 27.98 -32.47 -16.05
CA ARG A 440 29.23 -32.10 -15.39
C ARG A 440 28.93 -31.66 -13.96
N LYS A 441 29.85 -31.95 -13.03
CA LYS A 441 29.83 -31.34 -11.70
C LYS A 441 30.40 -29.92 -11.80
N ALA A 442 29.63 -29.02 -12.41
CA ALA A 442 30.01 -27.64 -12.67
C ALA A 442 28.77 -26.73 -12.58
N LEU A 443 28.97 -25.45 -12.24
CA LEU A 443 27.94 -24.43 -12.42
C LEU A 443 27.98 -23.95 -13.86
N GLY A 444 26.84 -23.94 -14.53
CA GLY A 444 26.68 -23.36 -15.85
C GLY A 444 26.00 -22.00 -15.76
N ILE A 445 26.60 -21.00 -16.39
CA ILE A 445 26.06 -19.65 -16.52
C ILE A 445 25.75 -19.42 -17.99
N VAL A 446 24.49 -19.10 -18.31
CA VAL A 446 24.10 -18.75 -19.68
C VAL A 446 24.61 -17.34 -19.98
N LEU A 447 25.51 -17.21 -20.95
CA LEU A 447 26.04 -15.92 -21.40
C LEU A 447 25.18 -15.32 -22.52
N SER A 448 24.64 -16.17 -23.39
CA SER A 448 23.77 -15.78 -24.50
C SER A 448 22.91 -16.95 -24.96
N GLY A 449 21.82 -16.66 -25.69
CA GLY A 449 20.88 -17.65 -26.19
C GLY A 449 19.80 -18.07 -25.17
N GLU A 450 18.96 -19.02 -25.58
CA GLU A 450 17.91 -19.61 -24.75
C GLU A 450 18.20 -21.09 -24.51
N VAL A 451 18.12 -21.50 -23.25
CA VAL A 451 18.35 -22.88 -22.80
C VAL A 451 17.09 -23.37 -22.11
N ILE A 452 16.60 -24.56 -22.45
CA ILE A 452 15.40 -25.14 -21.85
C ILE A 452 15.74 -26.29 -20.92
N VAL A 453 15.02 -26.39 -19.82
CA VAL A 453 15.11 -27.47 -18.83
C VAL A 453 13.84 -28.30 -18.92
N THR A 454 13.97 -29.59 -19.21
CA THR A 454 12.86 -30.52 -19.37
C THR A 454 13.02 -31.74 -18.47
N ARG A 455 11.96 -32.50 -18.20
CA ARG A 455 12.06 -33.85 -17.60
C ARG A 455 11.71 -34.89 -18.65
N LYS A 456 12.58 -35.88 -18.82
CA LYS A 456 12.38 -36.94 -19.80
C LYS A 456 11.49 -38.04 -19.20
N GLY A 457 10.31 -38.19 -19.80
CA GLY A 457 9.34 -39.29 -19.71
C GLY A 457 8.60 -39.35 -21.05
N ASP A 458 7.57 -40.19 -21.21
CA ASP A 458 6.90 -40.48 -22.50
C ASP A 458 6.38 -39.25 -23.28
N THR A 459 6.33 -38.05 -22.68
CA THR A 459 5.80 -36.81 -23.30
C THR A 459 6.69 -35.56 -23.21
N GLY A 460 7.84 -35.59 -22.51
CA GLY A 460 8.79 -34.46 -22.41
C GLY A 460 8.21 -33.15 -21.87
N VAL A 461 8.23 -32.95 -20.55
CA VAL A 461 7.65 -31.76 -19.89
C VAL A 461 8.67 -30.62 -19.81
N LEU A 462 8.32 -29.42 -20.29
CA LEU A 462 9.12 -28.19 -20.11
C LEU A 462 8.97 -27.67 -18.68
N LEU A 463 10.08 -27.64 -17.93
CA LEU A 463 10.11 -27.19 -16.54
C LEU A 463 10.50 -25.72 -16.42
N ASN A 464 11.50 -25.27 -17.20
CA ASN A 464 11.98 -23.90 -17.17
C ASN A 464 12.66 -23.49 -18.50
N THR A 465 12.75 -22.20 -18.77
CA THR A 465 13.55 -21.61 -19.85
C THR A 465 14.52 -20.61 -19.23
N LEU A 466 15.81 -20.84 -19.44
CA LEU A 466 16.94 -20.03 -18.96
C LEU A 466 17.44 -19.13 -20.09
N LYS A 467 17.80 -17.89 -19.75
CA LYS A 467 18.33 -16.86 -20.65
C LYS A 467 19.68 -16.34 -20.14
N ALA A 468 20.31 -15.44 -20.90
CA ALA A 468 21.54 -14.77 -20.47
C ALA A 468 21.38 -14.21 -19.05
N GLY A 469 22.30 -14.55 -18.14
CA GLY A 469 22.18 -14.22 -16.71
C GLY A 469 21.81 -15.40 -15.81
N ASP A 470 21.17 -16.44 -16.35
CA ASP A 470 20.69 -17.56 -15.55
C ASP A 470 21.75 -18.61 -15.25
N VAL A 471 21.64 -19.21 -14.07
CA VAL A 471 22.56 -20.24 -13.57
C VAL A 471 21.85 -21.59 -13.40
N PHE A 472 22.55 -22.67 -13.77
CA PHE A 472 22.13 -24.06 -13.57
C PHE A 472 23.29 -24.94 -13.06
N GLY A 473 22.98 -26.19 -12.68
CA GLY A 473 23.98 -27.15 -12.20
C GLY A 473 24.28 -27.09 -10.70
N LEU A 474 23.56 -26.25 -9.94
CA LEU A 474 23.72 -26.06 -8.49
C LEU A 474 23.63 -27.39 -7.71
N ALA A 475 22.54 -28.13 -7.92
CA ALA A 475 22.30 -29.42 -7.26
C ALA A 475 23.30 -30.52 -7.67
N ALA A 476 24.07 -30.32 -8.76
CA ALA A 476 25.04 -31.31 -9.25
C ALA A 476 26.40 -31.26 -8.52
N LEU A 477 26.64 -30.24 -7.67
CA LEU A 477 27.97 -30.00 -7.08
C LEU A 477 28.24 -30.77 -5.79
N PHE A 478 27.27 -30.76 -4.86
CA PHE A 478 27.43 -31.28 -3.49
C PHE A 478 26.72 -32.62 -3.25
N GLY A 479 25.95 -33.13 -4.23
CA GLY A 479 25.36 -34.46 -4.17
C GLY A 479 26.45 -35.56 -4.18
N ALA A 480 26.46 -36.41 -3.15
CA ALA A 480 27.38 -37.53 -3.02
C ALA A 480 26.65 -38.88 -3.25
N GLY A 481 27.26 -39.75 -4.06
CA GLY A 481 27.03 -41.20 -4.04
C GLY A 481 25.66 -41.73 -4.47
N GLU A 482 25.52 -43.06 -4.43
CA GLU A 482 24.24 -43.77 -4.52
C GLU A 482 23.33 -43.32 -3.37
N THR A 483 22.11 -42.90 -3.70
CA THR A 483 21.04 -42.72 -2.71
C THR A 483 20.39 -44.08 -2.44
N ALA A 484 19.54 -44.19 -1.42
CA ALA A 484 18.71 -45.38 -1.17
C ALA A 484 17.82 -45.78 -2.36
N SER A 485 17.75 -44.94 -3.40
CA SER A 485 16.99 -45.06 -4.64
C SER A 485 17.85 -45.26 -5.90
N GLY A 486 19.17 -45.47 -5.78
CA GLY A 486 20.08 -45.74 -6.89
C GLY A 486 21.09 -44.61 -7.17
N PRO A 487 21.83 -44.66 -8.31
CA PRO A 487 22.83 -43.64 -8.64
C PRO A 487 22.18 -42.26 -8.78
N CYS A 488 22.88 -41.22 -8.30
CA CYS A 488 22.41 -39.84 -8.35
C CYS A 488 22.35 -39.32 -9.81
N GLU A 489 21.19 -39.53 -10.45
CA GLU A 489 20.89 -39.00 -11.79
C GLU A 489 20.56 -37.50 -11.71
N PHE A 490 20.95 -36.74 -12.75
CA PHE A 490 20.53 -35.35 -12.87
C PHE A 490 19.05 -35.32 -13.28
N ALA A 491 18.14 -34.85 -12.41
CA ALA A 491 16.70 -35.07 -12.57
C ALA A 491 16.06 -34.50 -13.86
N THR A 492 16.79 -33.65 -14.61
CA THR A 492 16.30 -32.92 -15.79
C THR A 492 17.24 -33.08 -16.99
N GLU A 493 16.73 -32.83 -18.19
CA GLU A 493 17.50 -32.68 -19.42
C GLU A 493 17.56 -31.19 -19.76
N ILE A 494 18.75 -30.67 -20.04
CA ILE A 494 18.98 -29.26 -20.39
C ILE A 494 19.45 -29.19 -21.83
N ARG A 495 18.76 -28.41 -22.68
CA ARG A 495 19.07 -28.27 -24.10
C ARG A 495 19.14 -26.82 -24.53
N ALA A 496 20.02 -26.54 -25.49
CA ALA A 496 20.03 -25.26 -26.17
C ALA A 496 18.80 -25.18 -27.09
N ARG A 497 17.95 -24.17 -26.92
CA ARG A 497 16.79 -23.91 -27.79
C ARG A 497 17.19 -23.06 -28.99
N THR A 498 18.03 -22.07 -28.75
CA THR A 498 18.75 -21.32 -29.78
C THR A 498 20.24 -21.61 -29.67
N ASN A 499 21.06 -21.04 -30.56
CA ASN A 499 22.51 -21.08 -30.33
C ASN A 499 22.82 -20.36 -29.01
N ALA A 500 23.54 -21.01 -28.12
CA ALA A 500 23.75 -20.55 -26.76
C ALA A 500 25.22 -20.68 -26.34
N SER A 501 25.72 -19.64 -25.67
CA SER A 501 27.04 -19.62 -25.07
C SER A 501 26.92 -19.81 -23.56
N ILE A 502 27.67 -20.75 -22.99
CA ILE A 502 27.60 -21.10 -21.58
C ILE A 502 29.00 -21.14 -20.97
N ARG A 503 29.18 -20.42 -19.86
CA ARG A 503 30.38 -20.49 -19.03
C ARG A 503 30.20 -21.53 -17.94
N PHE A 504 31.11 -22.49 -17.87
CA PHE A 504 31.17 -23.50 -16.83
C PHE A 504 32.23 -23.19 -15.79
N ILE A 505 31.85 -23.25 -14.52
CA ILE A 505 32.74 -23.15 -13.37
C ILE A 505 32.91 -24.56 -12.77
N PRO A 506 34.13 -25.13 -12.75
CA PRO A 506 34.36 -26.46 -12.18
C PRO A 506 33.89 -26.56 -10.73
N GLY A 507 33.26 -27.68 -10.38
CA GLY A 507 32.66 -27.86 -9.07
C GLY A 507 33.65 -27.82 -7.91
N GLU A 508 34.90 -28.24 -8.11
CA GLU A 508 35.94 -28.12 -7.08
C GLU A 508 36.31 -26.66 -6.81
N THR A 509 36.34 -25.81 -7.84
CA THR A 509 36.54 -24.36 -7.71
C THR A 509 35.41 -23.73 -6.91
N VAL A 510 34.15 -24.10 -7.19
CA VAL A 510 32.98 -23.62 -6.43
C VAL A 510 33.04 -24.11 -4.97
N LYS A 511 33.37 -25.38 -4.73
CA LYS A 511 33.50 -25.94 -3.37
C LYS A 511 34.61 -25.28 -2.58
N GLN A 512 35.72 -24.95 -3.22
CA GLN A 512 36.82 -24.22 -2.58
C GLN A 512 36.33 -22.84 -2.15
N GLN A 513 35.68 -22.09 -3.04
CA GLN A 513 35.11 -20.78 -2.71
C GLN A 513 34.10 -20.85 -1.55
N VAL A 514 33.18 -21.83 -1.56
CA VAL A 514 32.25 -22.06 -0.43
C VAL A 514 32.97 -22.35 0.90
N ARG A 515 34.18 -22.93 0.87
CA ARG A 515 34.95 -23.22 2.10
C ARG A 515 35.78 -22.03 2.57
N THR A 516 36.28 -21.21 1.66
CA THR A 516 37.27 -20.16 1.95
C THR A 516 36.67 -18.76 2.01
N ASP A 517 35.51 -18.56 1.38
CA ASP A 517 34.81 -17.29 1.32
C ASP A 517 33.39 -17.46 1.90
N PRO A 518 33.16 -16.97 3.15
CA PRO A 518 31.85 -17.03 3.79
C PRO A 518 30.74 -16.31 3.01
N GLU A 519 31.07 -15.23 2.30
CA GLU A 519 30.10 -14.46 1.50
C GLU A 519 29.69 -15.27 0.27
N PHE A 520 30.66 -15.91 -0.41
CA PHE A 520 30.39 -16.86 -1.48
C PHE A 520 29.54 -18.04 -1.00
N ALA A 521 29.83 -18.59 0.18
CA ALA A 521 29.10 -19.70 0.77
C ALA A 521 27.63 -19.35 1.00
N GLU A 522 27.35 -18.18 1.58
CA GLU A 522 26.00 -17.71 1.82
C GLU A 522 25.25 -17.43 0.52
N ASN A 523 25.91 -16.78 -0.46
CA ASN A 523 25.35 -16.55 -1.79
C ASN A 523 24.99 -17.85 -2.51
N TYR A 524 25.82 -18.88 -2.37
CA TYR A 524 25.58 -20.20 -2.93
C TYR A 524 24.39 -20.92 -2.25
N ILE A 525 24.29 -20.88 -0.91
CA ILE A 525 23.16 -21.45 -0.15
C ILE A 525 21.85 -20.74 -0.52
N ARG A 526 21.89 -19.43 -0.69
CA ARG A 526 20.74 -18.62 -1.11
C ARG A 526 20.23 -19.05 -2.48
N LEU A 527 21.13 -19.15 -3.45
CA LEU A 527 20.81 -19.59 -4.81
C LEU A 527 20.24 -21.03 -4.84
N LEU A 528 20.73 -21.93 -3.98
CA LEU A 528 20.13 -23.26 -3.81
C LEU A 528 18.70 -23.19 -3.25
N SER A 529 18.48 -22.36 -2.22
CA SER A 529 17.19 -22.21 -1.55
C SER A 529 16.12 -21.66 -2.51
N GLU A 530 16.48 -20.72 -3.38
CA GLU A 530 15.60 -20.20 -4.43
C GLU A 530 15.17 -21.28 -5.42
N LYS A 531 16.10 -22.14 -5.86
CA LYS A 531 15.77 -23.24 -6.77
C LYS A 531 14.88 -24.29 -6.12
N VAL A 532 15.05 -24.57 -4.83
CA VAL A 532 14.14 -25.46 -4.08
C VAL A 532 12.72 -24.89 -4.03
N ARG A 533 12.56 -23.61 -3.71
CA ARG A 533 11.24 -22.94 -3.70
C ARG A 533 10.59 -22.91 -5.08
N PHE A 534 11.36 -22.62 -6.14
CA PHE A 534 10.88 -22.69 -7.52
C PHE A 534 10.31 -24.09 -7.84
N LEU A 535 11.03 -25.15 -7.49
CA LEU A 535 10.58 -26.53 -7.74
C LEU A 535 9.32 -26.88 -6.93
N ASN A 536 9.22 -26.43 -5.66
CA ASN A 536 8.03 -26.65 -4.83
C ASN A 536 6.78 -25.95 -5.39
N ARG A 537 6.90 -24.71 -5.90
CA ARG A 537 5.80 -24.01 -6.59
C ARG A 537 5.34 -24.78 -7.82
N ARG A 538 6.27 -25.28 -8.63
CA ARG A 538 5.92 -26.08 -9.81
C ARG A 538 5.23 -27.39 -9.43
N ILE A 539 5.63 -28.04 -8.33
CA ILE A 539 4.94 -29.23 -7.81
C ILE A 539 3.49 -28.89 -7.42
N ALA A 540 3.25 -27.76 -6.77
CA ALA A 540 1.89 -27.30 -6.43
C ALA A 540 1.04 -27.05 -7.69
N ASP A 541 1.60 -26.41 -8.72
CA ASP A 541 0.92 -26.15 -10.00
C ASP A 541 0.46 -27.45 -10.68
N PHE A 542 1.27 -28.51 -10.62
CA PHE A 542 0.97 -29.81 -11.23
C PHE A 542 0.09 -30.73 -10.38
N THR A 543 -0.19 -30.38 -9.11
CA THR A 543 -0.97 -31.22 -8.18
C THR A 543 -2.33 -30.65 -7.78
N ALA A 544 -2.73 -29.49 -8.32
CA ALA A 544 -4.06 -28.93 -8.12
C ALA A 544 -5.18 -29.89 -8.58
N SER A 545 -6.30 -29.99 -7.85
CA SER A 545 -7.39 -30.97 -8.11
C SER A 545 -8.44 -30.51 -9.12
N ASP A 546 -8.51 -29.21 -9.46
CA ASP A 546 -9.55 -28.64 -10.32
C ASP A 546 -9.09 -28.44 -11.78
N THR A 547 -9.91 -28.93 -12.72
CA THR A 547 -9.65 -28.88 -14.16
C THR A 547 -9.65 -27.46 -14.73
N GLU A 548 -10.56 -26.60 -14.26
CA GLU A 548 -10.60 -25.20 -14.71
C GLU A 548 -9.38 -24.44 -14.21
N ARG A 549 -9.03 -24.58 -12.92
CA ARG A 549 -7.82 -23.99 -12.34
C ARG A 549 -6.53 -24.41 -13.06
N LYS A 550 -6.37 -25.72 -13.35
CA LYS A 550 -5.21 -26.23 -14.12
C LYS A 550 -5.11 -25.60 -15.51
N LEU A 551 -6.24 -25.52 -16.23
CA LEU A 551 -6.27 -24.93 -17.56
C LEU A 551 -6.02 -23.42 -17.52
N ALA A 552 -6.60 -22.72 -16.54
CA ALA A 552 -6.42 -21.29 -16.34
C ALA A 552 -4.95 -20.94 -16.10
N GLY A 553 -4.29 -21.66 -15.17
CA GLY A 553 -2.86 -21.49 -14.89
C GLY A 553 -1.98 -21.75 -16.12
N TYR A 554 -2.28 -22.81 -16.89
CA TYR A 554 -1.55 -23.10 -18.11
C TYR A 554 -1.69 -22.01 -19.18
N LEU A 555 -2.93 -21.54 -19.44
CA LEU A 555 -3.18 -20.52 -20.46
C LEU A 555 -2.62 -19.15 -20.06
N ALA A 556 -2.68 -18.81 -18.78
CA ALA A 556 -2.09 -17.59 -18.22
C ALA A 556 -0.56 -17.55 -18.37
N ALA A 557 0.11 -18.68 -18.16
CA ALA A 557 1.56 -18.81 -18.21
C ALA A 557 2.11 -19.03 -19.62
N CYS A 558 1.29 -19.49 -20.56
CA CYS A 558 1.75 -19.76 -21.92
C CYS A 558 1.93 -18.47 -22.73
N PRO A 559 3.10 -18.26 -23.35
CA PRO A 559 3.31 -17.15 -24.27
C PRO A 559 2.39 -17.31 -25.48
N ALA A 560 1.65 -16.25 -25.79
CA ALA A 560 0.86 -16.17 -27.02
C ALA A 560 1.68 -15.56 -28.15
N ASP A 561 1.27 -15.76 -29.39
CA ASP A 561 1.80 -15.00 -30.52
C ASP A 561 1.35 -13.52 -30.48
N ASP A 562 1.84 -12.72 -31.43
CA ASP A 562 1.54 -11.29 -31.55
C ASP A 562 0.03 -10.98 -31.74
N ARG A 563 -0.81 -12.00 -31.94
CA ARG A 563 -2.28 -11.89 -32.05
C ARG A 563 -3.01 -12.40 -30.80
N GLY A 564 -2.27 -12.72 -29.74
CA GLY A 564 -2.81 -13.27 -28.50
C GLY A 564 -3.21 -14.74 -28.61
N ILE A 565 -2.78 -15.47 -29.64
CA ILE A 565 -3.19 -16.87 -29.89
C ILE A 565 -2.14 -17.86 -29.39
N ILE A 566 -2.60 -18.83 -28.59
CA ILE A 566 -1.84 -20.01 -28.16
C ILE A 566 -2.31 -21.20 -29.00
N ARG A 567 -1.40 -21.98 -29.59
CA ARG A 567 -1.73 -23.14 -30.44
C ARG A 567 -1.31 -24.47 -29.81
N PRO A 568 -1.92 -24.88 -28.68
CA PRO A 568 -1.58 -26.15 -28.06
C PRO A 568 -2.19 -27.31 -28.86
N ASN A 569 -1.45 -28.40 -29.02
CA ASN A 569 -2.05 -29.65 -29.46
C ASN A 569 -3.03 -30.11 -28.37
N ARG A 570 -4.33 -30.22 -28.70
CA ARG A 570 -5.39 -30.47 -27.70
C ARG A 570 -5.25 -31.82 -26.98
N SER A 571 -4.78 -32.84 -27.68
CA SER A 571 -4.53 -34.16 -27.08
C SER A 571 -3.27 -34.17 -26.21
N ALA A 572 -2.26 -33.37 -26.57
CA ALA A 572 -1.10 -33.16 -25.71
C ALA A 572 -1.46 -32.33 -24.47
N LEU A 573 -2.23 -31.25 -24.62
CA LEU A 573 -2.66 -30.37 -23.54
C LEU A 573 -3.48 -31.13 -22.48
N ALA A 574 -4.44 -31.96 -22.90
CA ALA A 574 -5.22 -32.77 -21.98
C ALA A 574 -4.34 -33.69 -21.12
N ARG A 575 -3.29 -34.28 -21.73
CA ARG A 575 -2.31 -35.11 -21.00
C ARG A 575 -1.40 -34.27 -20.10
N THR A 576 -0.96 -33.10 -20.56
CA THR A 576 -0.11 -32.19 -19.77
C THR A 576 -0.80 -31.71 -18.50
N LEU A 577 -2.11 -31.49 -18.56
CA LEU A 577 -2.91 -31.07 -17.41
C LEU A 577 -3.46 -32.27 -16.60
N ASP A 578 -3.20 -33.50 -17.02
CA ASP A 578 -3.76 -34.71 -16.44
C ASP A 578 -5.29 -34.64 -16.27
N ILE A 579 -5.98 -34.32 -17.37
CA ILE A 579 -7.44 -34.22 -17.45
C ILE A 579 -7.96 -34.94 -18.70
N GLY A 580 -9.18 -35.48 -18.63
CA GLY A 580 -9.84 -36.08 -19.80
C GLY A 580 -10.09 -35.06 -20.90
N ARG A 581 -9.99 -35.46 -22.19
CA ARG A 581 -10.26 -34.57 -23.34
C ARG A 581 -11.64 -33.91 -23.26
N ALA A 582 -12.66 -34.65 -22.85
CA ALA A 582 -14.00 -34.10 -22.66
C ALA A 582 -14.04 -33.00 -21.59
N SER A 583 -13.30 -33.15 -20.49
CA SER A 583 -13.19 -32.13 -19.45
C SER A 583 -12.40 -30.92 -19.90
N LEU A 584 -11.34 -31.10 -20.69
CA LEU A 584 -10.62 -29.99 -21.33
C LEU A 584 -11.54 -29.17 -22.25
N TYR A 585 -12.34 -29.81 -23.10
CA TYR A 585 -13.27 -29.09 -23.98
C TYR A 585 -14.34 -28.35 -23.18
N ARG A 586 -14.93 -28.97 -22.13
CA ARG A 586 -15.88 -28.29 -21.24
C ARG A 586 -15.29 -27.06 -20.56
N ALA A 587 -14.05 -27.15 -20.07
CA ALA A 587 -13.38 -26.01 -19.45
C ALA A 587 -13.09 -24.88 -20.47
N LEU A 588 -12.72 -25.23 -21.71
CA LEU A 588 -12.57 -24.26 -22.79
C LEU A 588 -13.91 -23.61 -23.19
N ASP A 589 -15.00 -24.37 -23.22
CA ASP A 589 -16.35 -23.85 -23.47
C ASP A 589 -16.78 -22.88 -22.36
N CYS A 590 -16.53 -23.26 -21.10
CA CYS A 590 -16.77 -22.41 -19.94
C CYS A 590 -16.02 -21.08 -20.05
N PHE A 591 -14.71 -21.13 -20.37
CA PHE A 591 -13.90 -19.92 -20.49
C PHE A 591 -14.31 -19.04 -21.67
N GLU A 592 -14.72 -19.62 -22.79
CA GLU A 592 -15.26 -18.86 -23.92
C GLU A 592 -16.59 -18.17 -23.56
N SER A 593 -17.48 -18.86 -22.83
CA SER A 593 -18.75 -18.28 -22.36
C SER A 593 -18.56 -17.14 -21.36
N LYS A 594 -17.51 -17.20 -20.53
CA LYS A 594 -17.11 -16.17 -19.57
C LYS A 594 -16.33 -15.02 -20.23
N GLY A 595 -16.10 -15.07 -21.55
CA GLY A 595 -15.36 -14.06 -22.30
C GLY A 595 -13.85 -14.06 -22.05
N LEU A 596 -13.29 -15.09 -21.40
CA LEU A 596 -11.88 -15.18 -21.03
C LEU A 596 -10.98 -15.56 -22.21
N ILE A 597 -11.52 -16.35 -23.13
CA ILE A 597 -10.85 -16.79 -24.36
C ILE A 597 -11.81 -16.73 -25.55
N ARG A 598 -11.26 -16.78 -26.77
CA ARG A 598 -11.99 -17.10 -28.00
C ARG A 598 -11.32 -18.27 -28.70
N LYS A 599 -12.10 -19.23 -29.21
CA LYS A 599 -11.56 -20.30 -30.05
C LYS A 599 -11.22 -19.73 -31.42
N ALA A 600 -9.95 -19.80 -31.78
CA ALA A 600 -9.44 -19.38 -33.08
C ALA A 600 -9.12 -20.61 -33.95
N ASP A 601 -9.04 -20.44 -35.27
CA ASP A 601 -8.65 -21.55 -36.15
C ASP A 601 -7.24 -22.07 -35.75
N ARG A 602 -7.21 -23.34 -35.34
CA ARG A 602 -6.04 -24.06 -34.78
C ARG A 602 -5.43 -23.45 -33.50
N GLY A 603 -6.19 -22.69 -32.70
CA GLY A 603 -5.66 -22.07 -31.46
C GLY A 603 -6.69 -21.63 -30.41
N ILE A 604 -6.20 -20.94 -29.38
CA ILE A 604 -6.98 -20.26 -28.33
C ILE A 604 -6.49 -18.83 -28.29
N GLN A 605 -7.34 -17.87 -28.62
CA GLN A 605 -7.03 -16.46 -28.39
C GLN A 605 -7.33 -16.12 -26.94
N ILE A 606 -6.36 -15.56 -26.23
CA ILE A 606 -6.55 -15.06 -24.87
C ILE A 606 -7.20 -13.68 -24.95
N VAL A 607 -8.37 -13.54 -24.34
CA VAL A 607 -9.13 -12.27 -24.29
C VAL A 607 -8.87 -11.56 -22.97
N ASP A 608 -8.89 -12.30 -21.86
CA ASP A 608 -8.64 -11.76 -20.52
C ASP A 608 -7.62 -12.65 -19.79
N ARG A 609 -6.35 -12.24 -19.86
CA ARG A 609 -5.23 -12.99 -19.26
C ARG A 609 -5.19 -12.82 -17.74
N GLU A 610 -5.66 -11.70 -17.22
CA GLU A 610 -5.66 -11.41 -15.79
C GLU A 610 -6.76 -12.19 -15.07
N ALA A 611 -7.96 -12.27 -15.64
CA ALA A 611 -9.02 -13.13 -15.10
C ALA A 611 -8.65 -14.62 -15.12
N LEU A 612 -7.93 -15.09 -16.16
CA LEU A 612 -7.37 -16.45 -16.17
C LEU A 612 -6.30 -16.66 -15.08
N ARG A 613 -5.50 -15.64 -14.77
CA ARG A 613 -4.53 -15.71 -13.64
C ARG A 613 -5.26 -15.77 -12.31
N ALA A 614 -6.27 -14.93 -12.09
CA ALA A 614 -7.06 -14.93 -10.87
C ALA A 614 -7.76 -16.28 -10.62
N MET A 615 -8.34 -16.88 -11.66
CA MET A 615 -8.97 -18.20 -11.58
C MET A 615 -7.98 -19.35 -11.28
N SER A 616 -6.69 -19.14 -11.56
CA SER A 616 -5.65 -20.14 -11.31
C SER A 616 -5.22 -20.23 -9.83
N LEU A 617 -5.60 -19.24 -9.01
CA LEU A 617 -5.22 -19.16 -7.61
C LEU A 617 -6.17 -19.99 -6.71
N PRO A 618 -5.69 -20.56 -5.60
CA PRO A 618 -6.54 -21.16 -4.58
C PRO A 618 -7.57 -20.16 -4.05
N SER A 619 -8.80 -20.64 -3.88
CA SER A 619 -9.91 -19.91 -3.27
C SER A 619 -9.77 -19.87 -1.76
#